data_AF-A0A388PPY3-F1
#
_entry.id   AF-A0A388PPY3-F1
#
_cell.length_a   1.000
_cell.length_b   1.000
_cell.length_c   1.000
_cell.angle_alpha   90.00
_cell.angle_beta   90.00
_cell.angle_gamma   90.00
#
_symmetry.space_group_name_H-M   'P 1'
#
loop_
_entity.id
_entity.type
_entity.pdbx_description
1 polymer ?
#
loop_
_entity_poly.entity_id
_entity_poly.type
_entity_poly.pdbx_seq_one_letter_code
_entity_poly.pdbx_strand_id
1 'polypeptide(L)'
;MRTWLLPLALAGVLVLALAAWVAFRPRAEGARRTRRRSTGLTAAPAGASDADRVAWVLGKLTGTPPRRIPRDGVLRDVLGRVSAEDFLAAAGREFRTELTLAEDRLGMTVAQFAAYAAHVRRGRRKPRTGGRKRSPRTTGDVLDRLEAPLLALASELGLRRDWDLEQARRHVTKEYLRWNARIHLAAREEERASVQARLEAIGRLREALAPARR
;
A
#
# COMPACT_ATOMS: atom_id res chain seq x y z
N MET A 1 -74.74 -55.34 -0.75
CA MET A 1 -74.29 -54.29 0.20
C MET A 1 -72.84 -54.56 0.58
N ARG A 2 -72.02 -53.50 0.72
CA ARG A 2 -70.59 -53.46 1.13
C ARG A 2 -69.51 -53.64 0.03
N THR A 3 -69.31 -52.60 -0.76
CA THR A 3 -68.04 -52.35 -1.50
C THR A 3 -67.63 -50.87 -1.44
N TRP A 4 -67.87 -50.19 -0.31
CA TRP A 4 -67.63 -48.73 -0.16
C TRP A 4 -66.60 -48.36 0.92
N LEU A 5 -65.70 -49.27 1.31
CA LEU A 5 -64.69 -49.01 2.36
C LEU A 5 -63.23 -49.01 1.89
N LEU A 6 -62.97 -49.13 0.57
CA LEU A 6 -61.61 -49.08 0.01
C LEU A 6 -61.07 -47.68 -0.36
N PRO A 7 -61.87 -46.67 -0.78
CA PRO A 7 -61.28 -45.41 -1.24
C PRO A 7 -60.85 -44.45 -0.11
N LEU A 8 -61.37 -44.61 1.11
CA LEU A 8 -61.10 -43.69 2.24
C LEU A 8 -59.78 -44.00 2.96
N ALA A 9 -59.40 -45.27 3.08
CA ALA A 9 -58.14 -45.66 3.74
C ALA A 9 -56.91 -45.22 2.94
N LEU A 10 -56.99 -45.28 1.60
CA LEU A 10 -55.92 -44.83 0.70
C LEU A 10 -55.75 -43.30 0.70
N ALA A 11 -56.85 -42.54 0.82
CA ALA A 11 -56.80 -41.08 0.90
C ALA A 11 -56.10 -40.60 2.19
N GLY A 12 -56.36 -41.25 3.34
CA GLY A 12 -55.73 -40.90 4.61
C GLY A 12 -54.21 -41.12 4.63
N VAL A 13 -53.73 -42.22 4.02
CA VAL A 13 -52.30 -42.52 3.91
C VAL A 13 -51.58 -41.55 2.98
N LEU A 14 -52.24 -41.10 1.90
CA LEU A 14 -51.68 -40.12 0.97
C LEU A 14 -51.53 -38.74 1.60
N VAL A 15 -52.49 -38.31 2.44
CA VAL A 15 -52.41 -37.05 3.17
C VAL A 15 -51.30 -37.08 4.22
N LEU A 16 -51.14 -38.19 4.95
CA LEU A 16 -50.06 -38.37 5.92
C LEU A 16 -48.67 -38.41 5.27
N ALA A 17 -48.53 -39.07 4.12
CA ALA A 17 -47.28 -39.09 3.36
C ALA A 17 -46.92 -37.69 2.80
N LEU A 18 -47.92 -36.92 2.36
CA LEU A 18 -47.72 -35.54 1.91
C LEU A 18 -47.30 -34.61 3.06
N ALA A 19 -47.92 -34.75 4.23
CA ALA A 19 -47.60 -33.98 5.42
C ALA A 19 -46.20 -34.30 5.96
N ALA A 20 -45.82 -35.58 5.97
CA ALA A 20 -44.48 -36.02 6.33
C ALA A 20 -43.42 -35.49 5.35
N TRP A 21 -43.70 -35.50 4.04
CA TRP A 21 -42.79 -34.94 3.03
C TRP A 21 -42.62 -33.42 3.17
N VAL A 22 -43.68 -32.68 3.52
CA VAL A 22 -43.59 -31.24 3.77
C VAL A 22 -42.82 -30.93 5.06
N ALA A 23 -42.99 -31.74 6.11
CA ALA A 23 -42.29 -31.57 7.39
C ALA A 23 -40.80 -31.92 7.33
N PHE A 24 -40.40 -32.88 6.49
CA PHE A 24 -39.01 -33.35 6.36
C PHE A 24 -38.25 -32.78 5.15
N ARG A 25 -38.78 -31.77 4.45
CA ARG A 25 -37.98 -31.09 3.42
C ARG A 25 -36.79 -30.38 4.07
N PRO A 26 -35.55 -30.58 3.57
CA PRO A 26 -34.43 -29.76 3.97
C PRO A 26 -34.77 -28.30 3.66
N ARG A 27 -34.74 -27.48 4.71
CA ARG A 27 -35.03 -26.05 4.67
C ARG A 27 -34.03 -25.40 3.71
N ALA A 28 -34.48 -25.08 2.50
CA ALA A 28 -33.73 -24.24 1.58
C ALA A 28 -33.77 -22.80 2.10
N GLU A 29 -32.99 -22.53 3.14
CA GLU A 29 -32.64 -21.18 3.55
C GLU A 29 -31.69 -20.58 2.53
N GLY A 30 -32.26 -19.75 1.65
CA GLY A 30 -31.49 -19.07 0.62
C GLY A 30 -32.39 -18.46 -0.44
N ALA A 31 -33.07 -17.39 -0.06
CA ALA A 31 -33.95 -16.57 -0.87
C ALA A 31 -33.58 -16.49 -2.37
N ARG A 32 -34.57 -16.79 -3.21
CA ARG A 32 -34.68 -16.22 -4.56
C ARG A 32 -34.67 -14.70 -4.45
N ARG A 33 -33.49 -14.10 -4.53
CA ARG A 33 -33.35 -12.77 -5.12
C ARG A 33 -33.08 -12.98 -6.59
N THR A 34 -33.97 -12.44 -7.40
CA THR A 34 -33.76 -12.09 -8.81
C THR A 34 -32.29 -11.74 -9.04
N ARG A 35 -31.56 -12.69 -9.64
CA ARG A 35 -30.14 -12.52 -9.98
C ARG A 35 -30.11 -11.59 -11.18
N ARG A 36 -30.27 -10.29 -10.89
CA ARG A 36 -29.77 -9.20 -11.71
C ARG A 36 -28.37 -9.65 -12.10
N ARG A 37 -28.12 -9.79 -13.40
CA ARG A 37 -26.87 -10.26 -14.01
C ARG A 37 -25.78 -9.24 -13.69
N SER A 38 -25.40 -9.12 -12.42
CA SER A 38 -24.19 -8.44 -12.04
C SER A 38 -23.07 -9.38 -12.45
N THR A 39 -22.20 -8.87 -13.30
CA THR A 39 -20.85 -9.37 -13.58
C THR A 39 -19.99 -9.29 -12.30
N GLY A 40 -20.52 -9.83 -11.20
CA GLY A 40 -19.93 -9.87 -9.87
C GLY A 40 -18.95 -11.02 -9.80
N LEU A 41 -17.78 -10.82 -10.39
CA LEU A 41 -16.62 -11.65 -10.16
C LEU A 41 -16.38 -11.73 -8.64
N THR A 42 -16.40 -12.92 -8.08
CA THR A 42 -16.06 -13.15 -6.67
C THR A 42 -14.59 -12.81 -6.48
N ALA A 43 -14.28 -11.93 -5.53
CA ALA A 43 -12.93 -11.44 -5.28
C ALA A 43 -11.95 -12.59 -4.97
N ALA A 44 -10.66 -12.37 -5.23
CA ALA A 44 -9.63 -13.33 -4.89
C ALA A 44 -9.54 -13.54 -3.36
N PRO A 45 -9.08 -14.72 -2.89
CA PRO A 45 -8.92 -14.99 -1.46
C PRO A 45 -8.03 -13.95 -0.77
N ALA A 46 -8.38 -13.60 0.47
CA ALA A 46 -7.61 -12.65 1.28
C ALA A 46 -6.19 -13.18 1.52
N GLY A 47 -5.18 -12.32 1.37
CA GLY A 47 -3.76 -12.69 1.52
C GLY A 47 -3.05 -13.15 0.23
N ALA A 48 -3.78 -13.31 -0.88
CA ALA A 48 -3.20 -13.67 -2.18
C ALA A 48 -2.23 -12.59 -2.70
N SER A 49 -1.09 -13.02 -3.26
CA SER A 49 -0.14 -12.11 -3.92
C SER A 49 -0.80 -11.39 -5.10
N ASP A 50 -0.27 -10.24 -5.53
CA ASP A 50 -0.87 -9.51 -6.65
C ASP A 50 -0.92 -10.38 -7.91
N ALA A 51 0.09 -11.21 -8.15
CA ALA A 51 0.09 -12.15 -9.27
C ALA A 51 -0.95 -13.27 -9.12
N ASP A 52 -1.25 -13.71 -7.88
CA ASP A 52 -2.32 -14.69 -7.62
C ASP A 52 -3.70 -14.12 -7.89
N ARG A 53 -3.88 -12.83 -7.61
CA ARG A 53 -5.11 -12.11 -7.94
C ARG A 53 -5.28 -11.97 -9.44
N VAL A 54 -4.21 -11.69 -10.20
CA VAL A 54 -4.27 -11.67 -11.66
C VAL A 54 -4.62 -13.06 -12.21
N ALA A 55 -3.97 -14.12 -11.72
CA ALA A 55 -4.30 -15.49 -12.12
C ALA A 55 -5.75 -15.87 -11.72
N TRP A 56 -6.26 -15.36 -10.61
CA TRP A 56 -7.66 -15.54 -10.24
C TRP A 56 -8.61 -14.88 -11.24
N VAL A 57 -8.35 -13.63 -11.61
CA VAL A 57 -9.14 -12.89 -12.61
C VAL A 57 -9.09 -13.60 -13.96
N LEU A 58 -7.90 -13.96 -14.43
CA LEU A 58 -7.72 -14.69 -15.69
C LEU A 58 -8.46 -16.02 -15.66
N GLY A 59 -8.37 -16.78 -14.57
CA GLY A 59 -9.04 -18.08 -14.46
C GLY A 59 -10.57 -17.98 -14.47
N LYS A 60 -11.12 -16.89 -13.95
CA LYS A 60 -12.56 -16.62 -14.02
C LYS A 60 -13.03 -16.25 -15.42
N LEU A 61 -12.20 -15.56 -16.20
CA LEU A 61 -12.54 -15.14 -17.56
C LEU A 61 -12.33 -16.25 -18.60
N THR A 62 -11.28 -17.05 -18.44
CA THR A 62 -10.92 -18.11 -19.38
C THR A 62 -11.48 -19.49 -19.02
N GLY A 63 -12.06 -19.63 -17.82
CA GLY A 63 -12.52 -20.92 -17.27
C GLY A 63 -11.38 -21.83 -16.80
N THR A 64 -10.13 -21.37 -16.85
CA THR A 64 -8.95 -22.13 -16.43
C THR A 64 -8.77 -22.04 -14.91
N PRO A 65 -8.47 -23.14 -14.19
CA PRO A 65 -8.16 -23.06 -12.77
C PRO A 65 -6.99 -22.10 -12.49
N PRO A 66 -7.08 -21.16 -11.54
CA PRO A 66 -6.04 -20.16 -11.28
C PRO A 66 -4.65 -20.74 -11.00
N ARG A 67 -4.59 -21.95 -10.41
CA ARG A 67 -3.33 -22.68 -10.14
C ARG A 67 -2.63 -23.19 -11.42
N ARG A 68 -3.36 -23.28 -12.53
CA ARG A 68 -2.83 -23.73 -13.83
C ARG A 68 -2.40 -22.57 -14.73
N ILE A 69 -2.54 -21.32 -14.27
CA ILE A 69 -2.17 -20.16 -15.07
C ILE A 69 -0.68 -19.87 -14.90
N PRO A 70 0.11 -19.95 -15.97
CA PRO A 70 1.55 -19.71 -15.90
C PRO A 70 1.80 -18.23 -15.62
N ARG A 71 2.64 -17.94 -14.62
CA ARG A 71 2.99 -16.56 -14.25
C ARG A 71 3.93 -15.91 -15.25
N ASP A 72 4.78 -16.71 -15.85
CA ASP A 72 5.72 -16.29 -16.89
C ASP A 72 5.10 -16.44 -18.29
N GLY A 73 3.85 -16.92 -18.38
CA GLY A 73 3.11 -16.97 -19.63
C GLY A 73 2.78 -15.57 -20.13
N VAL A 74 2.85 -15.40 -21.44
CA VAL A 74 2.47 -14.16 -22.13
C VAL A 74 0.98 -13.91 -21.93
N LEU A 75 0.63 -12.69 -21.50
CA LEU A 75 -0.73 -12.32 -21.13
C LEU A 75 -1.70 -12.47 -22.31
N ARG A 76 -1.30 -12.06 -23.52
CA ARG A 76 -2.08 -12.24 -24.75
C ARG A 76 -2.47 -13.71 -24.97
N ASP A 77 -1.53 -14.63 -24.81
CA ASP A 77 -1.76 -16.05 -25.05
C ASP A 77 -2.68 -16.67 -23.99
N VAL A 78 -2.49 -16.25 -22.73
CA VAL A 78 -3.34 -16.70 -21.61
C VAL A 78 -4.77 -16.19 -21.74
N LEU A 79 -4.97 -14.96 -22.25
CA LEU A 79 -6.30 -14.39 -22.49
C LEU A 79 -7.05 -15.13 -23.61
N GLY A 80 -6.34 -15.57 -24.64
CA GLY A 80 -6.91 -16.32 -25.77
C GLY A 80 -8.00 -15.51 -26.49
N ARG A 81 -9.27 -15.85 -26.23
CA ARG A 81 -10.44 -15.20 -26.85
C ARG A 81 -11.04 -14.05 -26.00
N VAL A 82 -10.56 -13.87 -24.77
CA VAL A 82 -11.05 -12.81 -23.88
C VAL A 82 -10.51 -11.47 -24.37
N SER A 83 -11.40 -10.48 -24.52
CA SER A 83 -10.97 -9.15 -24.92
C SER A 83 -10.07 -8.51 -23.84
N ALA A 84 -9.09 -7.72 -24.28
CA ALA A 84 -8.21 -7.00 -23.37
C ALA A 84 -9.00 -6.02 -22.49
N GLU A 85 -10.04 -5.39 -23.04
CA GLU A 85 -10.91 -4.46 -22.32
C GLU A 85 -11.66 -5.16 -21.18
N ASP A 86 -12.26 -6.33 -21.43
CA ASP A 86 -12.95 -7.10 -20.40
C ASP A 86 -12.02 -7.53 -19.29
N PHE A 87 -10.80 -7.95 -19.65
CA PHE A 87 -9.77 -8.28 -18.69
C PHE A 87 -9.35 -7.09 -17.84
N LEU A 88 -9.06 -5.93 -18.45
CA LEU A 88 -8.66 -4.72 -17.73
C LEU A 88 -9.77 -4.21 -16.83
N ALA A 89 -11.03 -4.28 -17.26
CA ALA A 89 -12.19 -3.94 -16.45
C ALA A 89 -12.33 -4.89 -15.25
N ALA A 90 -12.13 -6.19 -15.46
CA ALA A 90 -12.18 -7.20 -14.38
C ALA A 90 -11.02 -7.04 -13.39
N ALA A 91 -9.80 -6.90 -13.89
CA ALA A 91 -8.61 -6.68 -13.07
C ALA A 91 -8.72 -5.35 -12.31
N GLY A 92 -9.22 -4.30 -12.96
CA GLY A 92 -9.40 -3.00 -12.32
C GLY A 92 -10.41 -3.05 -11.17
N ARG A 93 -11.50 -3.82 -11.31
CA ARG A 93 -12.43 -4.11 -10.20
C ARG A 93 -11.74 -4.86 -9.06
N GLU A 94 -10.93 -5.87 -9.36
CA GLU A 94 -10.20 -6.66 -8.35
C GLU A 94 -9.18 -5.81 -7.57
N PHE A 95 -8.43 -4.95 -8.28
CA PHE A 95 -7.42 -4.08 -7.69
C PHE A 95 -7.97 -2.74 -7.17
N ARG A 96 -9.26 -2.47 -7.36
CA ARG A 96 -9.92 -1.17 -7.07
C ARG A 96 -9.14 0.01 -7.67
N THR A 97 -8.77 -0.12 -8.94
CA THR A 97 -7.95 0.85 -9.67
C THR A 97 -8.30 0.75 -11.15
N GLU A 98 -8.40 1.87 -11.85
CA GLU A 98 -8.54 1.84 -13.30
C GLU A 98 -7.19 1.45 -13.92
N LEU A 99 -7.22 0.44 -14.77
CA LEU A 99 -6.06 -0.05 -15.50
C LEU A 99 -6.28 0.23 -16.98
N THR A 100 -5.31 0.89 -17.60
CA THR A 100 -5.30 1.15 -19.04
C THR A 100 -4.01 0.61 -19.64
N LEU A 101 -4.14 -0.21 -20.67
CA LEU A 101 -3.01 -0.85 -21.32
C LEU A 101 -3.22 -0.75 -22.82
N ALA A 102 -2.22 -0.22 -23.51
CA ALA A 102 -2.19 -0.25 -24.96
C ALA A 102 -2.00 -1.71 -25.44
N GLU A 103 -2.57 -2.06 -26.59
CA GLU A 103 -2.63 -3.45 -27.08
C GLU A 103 -1.25 -4.08 -27.33
N ASP A 104 -0.25 -3.26 -27.67
CA ASP A 104 1.15 -3.63 -27.84
C ASP A 104 1.77 -4.19 -26.54
N ARG A 105 1.28 -3.73 -25.39
CA ARG A 105 1.74 -4.17 -24.08
C ARG A 105 1.11 -5.46 -23.58
N LEU A 106 0.17 -6.07 -24.32
CA LEU A 106 -0.35 -7.41 -24.01
C LEU A 106 0.69 -8.53 -24.21
N GLY A 107 1.83 -8.23 -24.83
CA GLY A 107 2.98 -9.15 -24.96
C GLY A 107 3.77 -9.37 -23.66
N MET A 108 3.41 -8.71 -22.56
CA MET A 108 4.05 -8.91 -21.25
C MET A 108 3.57 -10.19 -20.55
N THR A 109 4.33 -10.68 -19.58
CA THR A 109 3.92 -11.84 -18.78
C THR A 109 2.85 -11.49 -17.74
N VAL A 110 2.12 -12.50 -17.25
CA VAL A 110 1.15 -12.34 -16.16
C VAL A 110 1.79 -11.71 -14.90
N ALA A 111 3.03 -12.08 -14.58
CA ALA A 111 3.79 -11.48 -13.48
C ALA A 111 4.15 -10.01 -13.73
N GLN A 112 4.55 -9.65 -14.95
CA GLN A 112 4.83 -8.27 -15.33
C GLN A 112 3.55 -7.41 -15.26
N PHE A 113 2.41 -7.94 -15.69
CA PHE A 113 1.13 -7.26 -15.53
C PHE A 113 0.77 -7.05 -14.05
N ALA A 114 1.01 -8.04 -13.19
CA ALA A 114 0.80 -7.89 -11.75
C ALA A 114 1.68 -6.79 -11.15
N ALA A 115 2.95 -6.69 -11.57
CA ALA A 115 3.85 -5.62 -11.18
C ALA A 115 3.36 -4.24 -11.66
N TYR A 116 2.88 -4.15 -12.90
CA TYR A 116 2.25 -2.95 -13.44
C TYR A 116 1.02 -2.53 -12.62
N ALA A 117 0.08 -3.45 -12.36
CA ALA A 117 -1.11 -3.16 -11.55
C ALA A 117 -0.74 -2.70 -10.13
N ALA A 118 0.28 -3.31 -9.52
CA ALA A 118 0.82 -2.88 -8.24
C ALA A 118 1.43 -1.48 -8.30
N HIS A 119 2.13 -1.13 -9.38
CA HIS A 119 2.70 0.19 -9.61
C HIS A 119 1.62 1.25 -9.76
N VAL A 120 0.60 1.03 -10.60
CA VAL A 120 -0.52 1.97 -10.79
C VAL A 120 -1.27 2.19 -9.47
N ARG A 121 -1.53 1.12 -8.71
CA ARG A 121 -2.16 1.21 -7.39
C ARG A 121 -1.31 2.01 -6.38
N ARG A 122 0.02 1.91 -6.46
CA ARG A 122 0.94 2.73 -5.64
C ARG A 122 0.94 4.19 -6.07
N GLY A 123 0.91 4.47 -7.37
CA GLY A 123 0.84 5.83 -7.91
C GLY A 123 -0.48 6.55 -7.59
N ARG A 124 -1.60 5.81 -7.51
CA ARG A 124 -2.92 6.36 -7.13
C ARG A 124 -3.15 6.44 -5.62
N ARG A 125 -2.35 5.77 -4.80
CA ARG A 125 -2.36 6.06 -3.36
C ARG A 125 -1.82 7.47 -3.18
N LYS A 126 -2.68 8.42 -2.82
CA LYS A 126 -2.24 9.71 -2.25
C LYS A 126 -1.08 9.41 -1.30
N PRO A 127 0.05 10.13 -1.39
CA PRO A 127 1.11 9.96 -0.41
C PRO A 127 0.44 10.08 0.94
N ARG A 128 0.54 9.03 1.77
CA ARG A 128 0.10 9.12 3.16
C ARG A 128 0.88 10.29 3.73
N THR A 129 0.20 11.41 3.95
CA THR A 129 0.65 12.57 4.72
C THR A 129 0.84 12.09 6.17
N GLY A 130 1.89 11.30 6.39
CA GLY A 130 2.01 10.43 7.55
C GLY A 130 2.95 9.24 7.36
N GLY A 131 3.84 9.28 6.36
CA GLY A 131 5.03 8.45 6.40
C GLY A 131 5.91 8.94 7.56
N ARG A 132 6.09 8.10 8.58
CA ARG A 132 7.03 8.25 9.71
C ARG A 132 8.21 9.15 9.28
N LYS A 133 8.36 10.34 9.89
CA LYS A 133 9.39 11.34 9.54
C LYS A 133 10.70 10.58 9.33
N ARG A 134 11.17 10.49 8.08
CA ARG A 134 12.45 9.84 7.79
C ARG A 134 13.48 10.56 8.64
N SER A 135 14.26 9.79 9.41
CA SER A 135 15.42 10.32 10.11
C SER A 135 16.23 11.15 9.10
N PRO A 136 16.65 12.37 9.45
CA PRO A 136 17.46 13.19 8.57
C PRO A 136 18.63 12.36 8.05
N ARG A 137 18.85 12.35 6.74
CA ARG A 137 19.98 11.64 6.11
C ARG A 137 21.05 12.61 5.64
N THR A 138 20.65 13.84 5.37
CA THR A 138 21.51 14.91 4.85
C THR A 138 21.43 16.13 5.73
N THR A 139 22.42 17.01 5.64
CA THR A 139 22.40 18.32 6.30
C THR A 139 21.19 19.14 5.87
N GLY A 140 20.79 19.09 4.59
CA GLY A 140 19.59 19.75 4.09
C GLY A 140 18.31 19.39 4.84
N ASP A 141 18.11 18.10 5.16
CA ASP A 141 16.95 17.62 5.94
C ASP A 141 16.87 18.23 7.36
N VAL A 142 18.03 18.55 7.94
CA VAL A 142 18.14 19.20 9.25
C VAL A 142 17.90 20.70 9.12
N LEU A 143 18.57 21.35 8.15
CA LEU A 143 18.45 22.79 7.91
C LEU A 143 17.00 23.21 7.63
N ASP A 144 16.23 22.40 6.92
CA ASP A 144 14.82 22.67 6.60
C ASP A 144 13.90 22.67 7.83
N ARG A 145 14.39 22.20 8.98
CA ARG A 145 13.65 22.11 10.25
C ARG A 145 14.19 23.07 11.31
N LEU A 146 15.28 23.79 11.02
CA LEU A 146 15.87 24.73 11.96
C LEU A 146 15.07 26.02 12.03
N GLU A 147 15.06 26.62 13.21
CA GLU A 147 14.59 27.98 13.40
C GLU A 147 15.52 29.00 12.71
N ALA A 148 14.98 30.15 12.31
CA ALA A 148 15.70 31.15 11.53
C ALA A 148 17.06 31.58 12.11
N PRO A 149 17.24 31.76 13.44
CA PRO A 149 18.54 32.13 14.01
C PRO A 149 19.61 31.04 13.83
N LEU A 150 19.24 29.77 13.96
CA LEU A 150 20.16 28.64 13.78
C LEU A 150 20.47 28.40 12.30
N LEU A 151 19.51 28.67 11.42
CA LEU A 151 19.71 28.60 9.97
C LEU A 151 20.68 29.69 9.47
N ALA A 152 20.57 30.91 10.01
CA ALA A 152 21.50 32.00 9.72
C ALA A 152 22.92 31.63 10.16
N LEU A 153 23.09 31.14 11.39
CA LEU A 153 24.37 30.65 11.88
C LEU A 153 24.94 29.51 11.01
N ALA A 154 24.11 28.56 10.61
CA ALA A 154 24.55 27.46 9.75
C ALA A 154 25.07 27.96 8.39
N SER A 155 24.41 28.98 7.84
CA SER A 155 24.82 29.64 6.60
C SER A 155 26.13 30.41 6.77
N GLU A 156 26.29 31.16 7.87
CA GLU A 156 27.54 31.85 8.22
C GLU A 156 28.72 30.89 8.37
N LEU A 157 28.49 29.71 8.96
CA LEU A 157 29.51 28.68 9.13
C LEU A 157 29.79 27.91 7.83
N GLY A 158 29.05 28.18 6.75
CA GLY A 158 29.26 27.56 5.44
C GLY A 158 28.79 26.11 5.36
N LEU A 159 27.78 25.71 6.13
CA LEU A 159 27.20 24.37 6.03
C LEU A 159 26.53 24.17 4.67
N ARG A 160 26.93 23.10 3.98
CA ARG A 160 26.33 22.73 2.70
C ARG A 160 25.19 21.75 2.88
N ARG A 161 24.14 21.91 2.07
CA ARG A 161 22.91 21.11 2.15
C ARG A 161 23.11 19.65 1.70
N ASP A 162 24.06 19.43 0.78
CA ASP A 162 24.38 18.13 0.19
C ASP A 162 25.32 17.27 1.03
N TRP A 163 25.85 17.81 2.14
CA TRP A 163 26.71 17.06 3.04
C TRP A 163 25.97 15.96 3.77
N ASP A 164 26.71 14.89 4.06
CA ASP A 164 26.28 13.90 5.04
C ASP A 164 26.34 14.52 6.46
N LEU A 165 25.59 13.93 7.39
CA LEU A 165 25.52 14.45 8.76
C LEU A 165 26.85 14.36 9.51
N GLU A 166 27.72 13.41 9.14
CA GLU A 166 28.99 13.24 9.83
C GLU A 166 30.00 14.33 9.43
N GLN A 167 30.08 14.63 8.14
CA GLN A 167 30.85 15.73 7.55
C GLN A 167 30.41 17.07 8.15
N ALA A 168 29.10 17.33 8.19
CA ALA A 168 28.55 18.53 8.81
C ALA A 168 28.92 18.63 10.30
N ARG A 169 28.81 17.53 11.06
CA ARG A 169 29.19 17.51 12.49
C ARG A 169 30.68 17.74 12.70
N ARG A 170 31.55 17.14 11.87
CA ARG A 170 33.01 17.35 11.93
C ARG A 170 33.35 18.81 11.66
N HIS A 171 32.73 19.41 10.65
CA HIS A 171 32.89 20.83 10.32
C HIS A 171 32.47 21.74 11.47
N VAL A 172 31.26 21.56 12.00
CA VAL A 172 30.75 22.36 13.13
C VAL A 172 31.59 22.17 14.40
N THR A 173 32.12 20.97 14.64
CA THR A 173 33.02 20.70 15.77
C THR A 173 34.35 21.45 15.60
N LYS A 174 34.89 21.51 14.38
CA LYS A 174 36.10 22.29 14.08
C LYS A 174 35.87 23.79 14.32
N GLU A 175 34.74 24.32 13.88
CA GLU A 175 34.34 25.70 14.13
C GLU A 175 34.16 25.99 15.62
N TYR A 176 33.53 25.07 16.36
CA TYR A 176 33.41 25.17 17.82
C TYR A 176 34.78 25.31 18.49
N LEU A 177 35.75 24.44 18.15
CA LEU A 177 37.09 24.48 18.71
C LEU A 177 37.84 25.77 18.35
N ARG A 178 37.67 26.27 17.11
CA ARG A 178 38.24 27.56 16.68
C ARG A 178 37.70 28.73 17.50
N TRP A 179 36.40 28.77 17.75
CA TRP A 179 35.78 29.79 18.59
C TRP A 179 36.12 29.62 20.07
N ASN A 180 36.28 28.39 20.54
CA ASN A 180 36.65 28.11 21.93
C ASN A 180 38.07 28.59 22.22
N ALA A 181 39.00 28.43 21.28
CA ALA A 181 40.35 29.00 21.41
C ALA A 181 40.33 30.54 21.53
N ARG A 182 39.36 31.22 20.90
CA ARG A 182 39.22 32.68 20.95
C ARG A 182 38.74 33.20 22.30
N ILE A 183 38.08 32.38 23.13
CA ILE A 183 37.63 32.82 24.46
C ILE A 183 38.80 33.20 25.36
N HIS A 184 39.93 32.50 25.20
CA HIS A 184 41.17 32.76 25.94
C HIS A 184 41.94 33.97 25.42
N LEU A 185 41.63 34.45 24.22
CA LEU A 185 42.24 35.63 23.61
C LEU A 185 41.43 36.91 23.87
N ALA A 186 40.19 36.79 24.33
CA ALA A 186 39.34 37.93 24.65
C ALA A 186 39.78 38.59 25.96
N ALA A 187 40.24 39.84 25.86
CA ALA A 187 40.71 40.64 27.00
C ALA A 187 39.57 41.33 27.75
N ARG A 188 38.47 41.65 27.05
CA ARG A 188 37.30 42.34 27.60
C ARG A 188 36.17 41.37 27.95
N GLU A 189 35.43 41.68 29.01
CA GLU A 189 34.33 40.85 29.51
C GLU A 189 33.16 40.76 28.50
N GLU A 190 32.84 41.87 27.83
CA GLU A 190 31.81 41.92 26.79
C GLU A 190 32.17 41.04 25.58
N GLU A 191 33.45 41.02 25.19
CA GLU A 191 33.94 40.16 24.12
C GLU A 191 33.84 38.68 24.51
N ARG A 192 34.19 38.34 25.77
CA ARG A 192 34.02 36.97 26.29
C ARG A 192 32.56 36.55 26.28
N ALA A 193 31.64 37.42 26.71
CA ALA A 193 30.21 37.15 26.67
C ALA A 193 29.70 36.90 25.24
N SER A 194 30.16 37.68 24.26
CA SER A 194 29.78 37.49 22.85
C SER A 194 30.32 36.16 22.27
N VAL A 195 31.55 35.79 22.61
CA VAL A 195 32.16 34.52 22.20
C VAL A 195 31.42 33.34 22.85
N GLN A 196 31.08 33.46 24.13
CA GLN A 196 30.32 32.45 24.86
C GLN A 196 28.93 32.23 24.24
N ALA A 197 28.19 33.31 23.97
CA ALA A 197 26.89 33.22 23.31
C ALA A 197 26.98 32.55 21.92
N ARG A 198 28.05 32.83 21.17
CA ARG A 198 28.32 32.18 19.88
C ARG A 198 28.63 30.69 20.04
N LEU A 199 29.42 30.31 21.04
CA LEU A 199 29.71 28.90 21.35
C LEU A 199 28.46 28.11 21.72
N GLU A 200 27.55 28.70 22.50
CA GLU A 200 26.26 28.10 22.83
C GLU A 200 25.38 27.89 21.60
N ALA A 201 25.36 28.86 20.68
CA ALA A 201 24.61 28.73 19.42
C ALA A 201 25.20 27.63 18.51
N ILE A 202 26.53 27.52 18.42
CA ILE A 202 27.22 26.43 17.73
C ILE A 202 26.93 25.08 18.40
N GLY A 203 26.87 25.05 19.74
CA GLY A 203 26.49 23.87 20.53
C GLY A 203 25.10 23.36 20.18
N ARG A 204 24.11 24.26 20.15
CA ARG A 204 22.72 23.94 19.73
C ARG A 204 22.65 23.42 18.30
N LEU A 205 23.42 24.02 17.38
CA LEU A 205 23.50 23.54 16.00
C LEU A 205 24.10 22.12 15.90
N ARG A 206 25.12 21.82 16.72
CA ARG A 206 25.73 20.49 16.80
C ARG A 206 24.76 19.44 17.35
N GLU A 207 23.91 19.81 18.31
CA GLU A 207 22.83 18.95 18.83
C GLU A 207 21.77 18.66 17.76
N ALA A 208 21.37 19.68 16.99
CA ALA A 208 20.39 19.50 15.92
C ALA A 208 20.89 18.57 14.80
N LEU A 209 22.21 18.54 14.57
CA LEU A 209 22.87 17.63 13.62
C LEU A 209 23.12 16.22 14.21
N ALA A 210 22.90 16.00 15.50
CA ALA A 210 23.09 14.69 16.12
C ALA A 210 22.00 13.71 15.65
N PRO A 211 22.34 12.41 15.49
CA PRO A 211 21.32 11.41 15.19
C PRO A 211 20.29 11.38 16.32
N ALA A 212 19.01 11.30 15.96
CA ALA A 212 17.94 11.08 16.94
C ALA A 212 18.25 9.79 17.70
N ARG A 213 18.51 9.91 19.01
CA ARG A 213 18.68 8.75 19.89
C ARG A 213 17.40 7.91 19.78
N ARG A 214 17.56 6.68 19.32
CA ARG A 214 16.49 5.68 19.30
C ARG A 214 16.26 5.12 20.68
#